data_AF-A0A5B9DD37-F1
#
_entry.id   AF-A0A5B9DD37-F1
#
_cell.length_a   1.000
_cell.length_b   1.000
_cell.length_c   1.000
_cell.angle_alpha   90.00
_cell.angle_beta   90.00
_cell.angle_gamma   90.00
#
_symmetry.space_group_name_H-M   'P 1'
#
loop_
_entity.id
_entity.type
_entity.pdbx_description
1 polymer ?
#
loop_
_entity_poly.entity_id
_entity_poly.type
_entity_poly.pdbx_seq_one_letter_code
_entity_poly.pdbx_strand_id
1 'polypeptide(L)'
;MKNTNFFQLFRKRGFSETIEILQDFPNYEAIQSKFFEKLVESNSYPNTFFRVKGSLLKHNIIAYKLNNNNEKVIFLTEKGLDVWNRIQEIEKIL
;
A
#
# COMPACT_ATOMS: atom_id res chain seq x y z
N MET A 1 -23.62 -1.70 -1.06
CA MET A 1 -22.22 -1.90 -1.52
C MET A 1 -21.75 -3.25 -0.98
N LYS A 2 -21.21 -4.15 -1.83
CA LYS A 2 -20.65 -5.43 -1.35
C LYS A 2 -19.47 -5.14 -0.40
N ASN A 3 -19.47 -5.75 0.78
CA ASN A 3 -18.32 -5.70 1.68
C ASN A 3 -17.18 -6.51 1.05
N THR A 4 -16.13 -5.82 0.59
CA THR A 4 -14.88 -6.45 0.17
C THR A 4 -14.21 -7.01 1.42
N ASN A 5 -13.97 -8.32 1.47
CA ASN A 5 -13.22 -8.94 2.57
C ASN A 5 -11.70 -8.96 2.26
N PHE A 6 -10.89 -9.29 3.26
CA PHE A 6 -9.42 -9.31 3.13
C PHE A 6 -8.94 -10.14 1.93
N PHE A 7 -9.38 -11.40 1.81
CA PHE A 7 -8.93 -12.29 0.73
C PHE A 7 -9.33 -11.83 -0.67
N GLN A 8 -10.44 -11.11 -0.82
CA GLN A 8 -10.82 -10.49 -2.10
C GLN A 8 -9.92 -9.31 -2.44
N LEU A 9 -9.47 -8.56 -1.44
CA LEU A 9 -8.59 -7.41 -1.64
C LEU A 9 -7.14 -7.84 -1.84
N PHE A 10 -6.64 -8.78 -1.03
CA PHE A 10 -5.28 -9.33 -1.09
C PHE A 10 -4.95 -9.93 -2.46
N ARG A 11 -5.91 -10.62 -3.09
CA ARG A 11 -5.72 -11.21 -4.44
C ARG A 11 -5.69 -10.16 -5.57
N LYS A 12 -6.03 -8.90 -5.31
CA LYS A 12 -6.02 -7.88 -6.34
C LYS A 12 -4.61 -7.37 -6.55
N ARG A 13 -4.14 -7.45 -7.79
CA ARG A 13 -2.91 -6.79 -8.22
C ARG A 13 -2.92 -5.32 -7.83
N GLY A 14 -1.81 -4.87 -7.25
CA GLY A 14 -1.63 -3.56 -6.65
C GLY A 14 -1.79 -3.57 -5.12
N PHE A 15 -2.42 -4.57 -4.50
CA PHE A 15 -2.56 -4.60 -3.04
C PHE A 15 -1.22 -4.85 -2.37
N SER A 16 -0.63 -6.04 -2.57
CA SER A 16 0.62 -6.43 -1.92
C SER A 16 1.75 -5.52 -2.37
N GLU A 17 1.81 -5.19 -3.67
CA GLU A 17 2.85 -4.30 -4.20
C GLU A 17 2.81 -2.91 -3.56
N THR A 18 1.62 -2.37 -3.26
CA THR A 18 1.53 -1.07 -2.57
C THR A 18 2.10 -1.16 -1.16
N ILE A 19 1.79 -2.24 -0.43
CA ILE A 19 2.24 -2.40 0.95
C ILE A 19 3.74 -2.67 0.99
N GLU A 20 4.24 -3.58 0.16
CA GLU A 20 5.67 -3.92 0.02
C GLU A 20 6.49 -2.69 -0.31
N ILE A 21 6.10 -1.94 -1.35
CA ILE A 21 6.81 -0.71 -1.76
C ILE A 21 6.87 0.26 -0.59
N LEU A 22 5.74 0.55 0.06
CA LEU A 22 5.71 1.50 1.16
C LEU A 22 6.49 1.01 2.38
N GLN A 23 6.49 -0.29 2.65
CA GLN A 23 7.26 -0.88 3.75
C GLN A 23 8.77 -0.68 3.57
N ASP A 24 9.25 -0.66 2.33
CA ASP A 24 10.67 -0.46 2.01
C ASP A 24 11.12 1.00 2.13
N PHE A 25 10.20 1.96 2.18
CA PHE A 25 10.55 3.36 2.40
C PHE A 25 10.79 3.68 3.89
N PRO A 26 11.70 4.62 4.20
CA PRO A 26 11.85 5.14 5.56
C PRO A 26 10.52 5.67 6.11
N ASN A 27 10.23 5.34 7.37
CA ASN A 27 8.97 5.70 8.05
C ASN A 27 7.70 5.21 7.33
N TYR A 28 7.85 4.22 6.43
CA TYR A 28 6.76 3.66 5.64
C TYR A 28 6.04 4.68 4.76
N GLU A 29 6.78 5.71 4.33
CA GLU A 29 6.27 6.90 3.66
C GLU A 29 7.07 7.19 2.39
N ALA A 30 6.34 7.43 1.30
CA ALA A 30 6.93 7.79 0.02
C ALA A 30 6.31 9.08 -0.51
N ILE A 31 7.16 9.97 -1.05
CA ILE A 31 6.69 11.03 -1.95
C ILE A 31 5.92 10.37 -3.08
N GLN A 32 4.75 10.92 -3.42
CA GLN A 32 3.83 10.28 -4.35
C GLN A 32 4.47 9.95 -5.71
N SER A 33 5.35 10.82 -6.23
CA SER A 33 6.11 10.54 -7.46
C SER A 33 7.05 9.34 -7.29
N LYS A 34 7.79 9.28 -6.19
CA LYS A 34 8.71 8.17 -5.86
C LYS A 34 7.99 6.84 -5.66
N PHE A 35 6.81 6.86 -5.05
CA PHE A 35 5.95 5.68 -4.98
C PHE A 35 5.61 5.13 -6.37
N PHE A 36 5.23 6.01 -7.31
CA PHE A 36 4.89 5.58 -8.66
C PHE A 36 6.10 5.12 -9.47
N GLU A 37 7.26 5.76 -9.29
CA GLU A 37 8.53 5.27 -9.85
C GLU A 37 8.80 3.82 -9.41
N LYS A 38 8.71 3.55 -8.10
CA LYS A 38 8.89 2.19 -7.54
C LYS A 38 7.84 1.20 -8.03
N LEU A 39 6.59 1.62 -8.17
CA LEU A 39 5.53 0.76 -8.69
C LEU A 39 5.78 0.33 -10.15
N VAL A 40 6.40 1.21 -10.96
CA VAL A 40 6.80 0.88 -12.32
C VAL A 40 8.01 -0.06 -12.33
N GLU A 41 9.00 0.18 -11.46
CA GLU A 41 10.16 -0.70 -11.29
C GLU A 41 9.77 -2.12 -10.85
N SER A 42 8.72 -2.27 -10.05
CA SER A 42 8.21 -3.57 -9.59
C SER A 42 7.41 -4.34 -10.67
N ASN A 43 7.59 -4.03 -11.96
CA ASN A 43 6.79 -4.53 -13.08
C ASN A 43 5.27 -4.31 -12.94
N SER A 44 4.86 -3.34 -12.12
CA SER A 44 3.47 -2.91 -11.99
C SER A 44 3.23 -1.63 -12.79
N TYR A 45 1.97 -1.20 -12.89
CA TYR A 45 1.59 0.01 -13.60
C TYR A 45 0.77 0.89 -12.66
N PRO A 46 0.77 2.23 -12.80
CA PRO A 46 -0.06 3.11 -11.98
C PRO A 46 -1.53 2.67 -11.87
N ASN A 47 -2.06 2.06 -12.95
CA ASN A 47 -3.42 1.52 -12.98
C ASN A 47 -3.66 0.36 -11.98
N THR A 48 -2.66 -0.44 -11.61
CA THR A 48 -2.83 -1.50 -10.60
C THR A 48 -3.10 -0.88 -9.23
N PHE A 49 -2.35 0.16 -8.86
CA PHE A 49 -2.61 0.94 -7.65
C PHE A 49 -4.02 1.56 -7.67
N PHE A 50 -4.42 2.23 -8.76
CA PHE A 50 -5.73 2.89 -8.81
C PHE A 50 -6.92 1.93 -8.64
N ARG A 51 -6.78 0.66 -9.04
CA ARG A 51 -7.82 -0.38 -8.83
C ARG A 51 -8.05 -0.73 -7.37
N VAL A 52 -7.01 -0.64 -6.53
CA VAL A 52 -7.08 -0.99 -5.11
C VAL A 52 -7.12 0.23 -4.19
N LYS A 53 -6.66 1.40 -4.66
CA LYS A 53 -6.56 2.67 -3.92
C LYS A 53 -7.79 2.97 -3.08
N GLY A 54 -8.98 2.92 -3.68
CA GLY A 54 -10.22 3.23 -2.98
C GLY A 54 -10.50 2.28 -1.81
N SER A 55 -10.15 0.99 -1.94
CA SER A 55 -10.28 0.01 -0.86
C SER A 55 -9.21 0.21 0.22
N LEU A 56 -7.95 0.45 -0.18
CA LEU A 56 -6.86 0.72 0.75
C LEU A 56 -7.15 1.94 1.64
N LEU A 57 -7.66 3.02 1.04
CA LEU A 57 -8.08 4.23 1.77
C LEU A 57 -9.31 3.96 2.66
N LYS A 58 -10.34 3.30 2.11
CA LYS A 58 -11.56 2.97 2.85
C LYS A 58 -11.26 2.14 4.11
N HIS A 59 -10.29 1.23 4.03
CA HIS A 59 -9.92 0.38 5.15
C HIS A 59 -8.83 0.97 6.04
N ASN A 60 -8.39 2.22 5.79
CA ASN A 60 -7.32 2.90 6.51
C ASN A 60 -6.01 2.10 6.51
N ILE A 61 -5.66 1.47 5.39
CA ILE A 61 -4.38 0.75 5.21
C ILE A 61 -3.29 1.73 4.77
N ILE A 62 -3.66 2.65 3.90
CA ILE A 62 -2.81 3.77 3.47
C ILE A 62 -3.50 5.09 3.78
N ALA A 63 -2.71 6.15 3.87
CA ALA A 63 -3.20 7.52 3.95
C ALA A 63 -2.26 8.48 3.21
N TYR A 64 -2.68 9.74 3.12
CA TYR A 64 -1.90 10.82 2.52
C TYR A 64 -1.69 11.95 3.52
N LYS A 65 -0.53 12.60 3.47
CA LYS A 65 -0.24 13.84 4.20
C LYS A 65 0.69 14.73 3.37
N LEU A 66 1.04 15.89 3.91
CA LEU A 66 2.17 16.67 3.42
C LEU A 66 3.38 16.40 4.30
N ASN A 67 4.57 16.28 3.69
CA ASN A 67 5.82 16.28 4.45
C ASN A 67 6.25 17.72 4.79
N ASN A 68 7.41 17.85 5.44
CA ASN A 68 7.98 19.15 5.84
C ASN A 68 8.30 20.07 4.66
N ASN A 69 8.40 19.52 3.44
CA ASN A 69 8.66 20.27 2.22
C ASN A 69 7.37 20.61 1.44
N ASN A 70 6.19 20.41 2.04
CA ASN A 70 4.89 20.53 1.39
C ASN A 70 4.66 19.58 0.20
N GLU A 71 5.37 18.45 0.16
CA GLU A 71 5.16 17.43 -0.86
C GLU A 71 4.09 16.44 -0.42
N LYS A 72 3.24 16.01 -1.36
CA LYS A 72 2.26 14.96 -1.11
C LYS A 72 2.95 13.63 -0.93
N VAL A 73 2.72 13.00 0.21
CA VAL A 73 3.26 11.68 0.53
C VAL A 73 2.13 10.69 0.76
N ILE A 74 2.36 9.45 0.35
CA ILE A 74 1.55 8.28 0.65
C ILE A 74 2.29 7.47 1.72
N PHE A 75 1.59 6.96 2.72
CA PHE A 75 2.20 6.19 3.79
C PHE A 75 1.33 5.02 4.25
N LEU A 76 1.96 3.98 4.80
CA LEU A 76 1.26 2.94 5.55
C LEU A 76 0.85 3.47 6.91
N THR A 77 -0.42 3.30 7.24
CA THR A 77 -0.92 3.60 8.58
C THR A 77 -0.49 2.51 9.56
N GLU A 78 -0.69 2.73 10.87
CA GLU A 78 -0.52 1.69 11.88
C GLU A 78 -1.31 0.40 11.53
N LYS A 79 -2.53 0.57 11.02
CA LYS A 79 -3.36 -0.56 10.58
C LYS A 79 -2.81 -1.23 9.32
N GLY A 80 -2.21 -0.47 8.40
CA GLY A 80 -1.53 -1.03 7.24
C GLY A 80 -0.32 -1.87 7.64
N LEU A 81 0.44 -1.42 8.65
CA LEU A 81 1.56 -2.16 9.22
C LEU A 81 1.11 -3.45 9.93
N ASP A 82 0.02 -3.42 10.70
CA ASP A 82 -0.54 -4.65 11.29
C ASP A 82 -0.93 -5.67 10.21
N VAL A 83 -1.55 -5.21 9.12
CA VAL A 83 -1.88 -6.08 7.98
C VAL A 83 -0.62 -6.68 7.35
N TRP A 84 0.42 -5.87 7.13
CA TRP A 84 1.69 -6.34 6.61
C TRP A 84 2.33 -7.41 7.50
N ASN A 85 2.42 -7.15 8.81
CA ASN A 85 3.01 -8.07 9.77
C ASN A 85 2.27 -9.41 9.79
N ARG A 86 0.93 -9.40 9.73
CA ARG A 86 0.13 -10.63 9.64
C ARG A 86 0.36 -11.41 8.34
N ILE A 87 0.56 -10.71 7.21
CA ILE A 87 0.93 -11.37 5.95
C ILE A 87 2.29 -12.07 6.12
N GLN A 88 3.27 -11.38 6.69
CA GLN A 88 4.61 -11.92 6.93
C GLN A 88 4.60 -13.11 7.92
N GLU A 89 3.73 -13.10 8.93
CA GLU A 89 3.54 -14.26 9.82
C GLU A 89 3.02 -15.47 9.07
N ILE A 90 2.03 -15.28 8.18
CA ILE A 90 1.49 -16.36 7.35
C ILE A 90 2.55 -16.91 6.40
N GLU A 91 3.33 -16.04 5.75
CA GLU A 91 4.41 -16.45 4.84
C GLU A 91 5.49 -17.29 5.52
N LYS A 92 5.78 -17.05 6.81
CA LYS A 92 6.74 -17.84 7.60
C LYS A 92 6.25 -19.24 7.97
N ILE A 93 4.94 -19.50 7.87
CA ILE A 93 4.32 -20.79 8.21
C ILE A 93 4.21 -21.69 6.96
N LEU A 94 4.31 -21.09 5.77
CA LEU A 94 4.32 -21.79 4.47
C LEU A 94 5.74 -22.27 4.13
#